data_AF-A0A6B3GMY1-F1
#
_entry.id   AF-A0A6B3GMY1-F1
#
_cell.length_a   1.000
_cell.length_b   1.000
_cell.length_c   1.000
_cell.angle_alpha   90.00
_cell.angle_beta   90.00
_cell.angle_gamma   90.00
#
_symmetry.space_group_name_H-M   'P 1'
#
loop_
_entity.id
_entity.type
_entity.pdbx_description
1 polymer ?
#
loop_
_entity_poly.entity_id
_entity_poly.type
_entity_poly.pdbx_seq_one_letter_code
_entity_poly.pdbx_strand_id
1 'polypeptide(L)'
;MTTRTRTAENPQLPDDDDDINVGDDLKTPKKRAAAVTPNSRKQLGRPERRRGRKPGPTRVMMNVRVLLETDDLVTEIGEETGEGPQDVTDAAIAHYAAYLRRTGKLPKVPKSKADQEEQTEAS
;
A
#
# COMPACT_ATOMS: atom_id res chain seq x y z
N MET A 1 -17.80 -56.40 -7.57
CA MET A 1 -18.37 -55.76 -8.78
C MET A 1 -19.69 -55.14 -8.39
N THR A 2 -19.76 -53.81 -8.33
CA THR A 2 -21.02 -53.06 -8.20
C THR A 2 -20.80 -51.66 -8.78
N THR A 3 -21.77 -51.26 -9.58
CA THR A 3 -21.73 -50.28 -10.67
C THR A 3 -22.07 -48.86 -10.23
N ARG A 4 -21.52 -47.88 -10.95
CA ARG A 4 -21.89 -46.45 -10.90
C ARG A 4 -23.31 -46.23 -11.44
N THR A 5 -24.08 -45.36 -10.79
CA THR A 5 -25.13 -44.55 -11.43
C THR A 5 -25.01 -43.10 -10.96
N ARG A 6 -24.61 -42.24 -11.89
CA ARG A 6 -24.64 -40.77 -11.81
C ARG A 6 -26.10 -40.35 -11.98
N THR A 7 -26.71 -39.74 -10.97
CA THR A 7 -27.93 -38.97 -11.16
C THR A 7 -27.51 -37.51 -11.26
N ALA A 8 -27.58 -36.96 -12.46
CA ALA A 8 -27.42 -35.53 -12.70
C ALA A 8 -28.73 -34.85 -12.29
N GLU A 9 -28.72 -34.14 -11.17
CA GLU A 9 -29.78 -33.20 -10.83
C GLU A 9 -29.58 -31.94 -11.67
N ASN A 10 -30.54 -31.68 -12.53
CA ASN A 10 -30.65 -30.52 -13.40
C ASN A 10 -31.31 -29.38 -12.58
N PRO A 11 -30.60 -28.31 -12.18
CA PRO A 11 -31.27 -27.15 -11.62
C PRO A 11 -31.89 -26.36 -12.77
N GLN A 12 -33.21 -26.44 -12.85
CA GLN A 12 -34.05 -25.64 -13.72
C GLN A 12 -33.89 -24.16 -13.33
N LEU A 13 -33.20 -23.39 -14.17
CA LEU A 13 -33.13 -21.93 -14.06
C LEU A 13 -34.53 -21.36 -14.36
N PRO A 14 -35.13 -20.55 -13.48
CA PRO A 14 -36.34 -19.79 -13.83
C PRO A 14 -35.98 -18.64 -14.78
N ASP A 15 -36.92 -18.39 -15.70
CA ASP A 15 -36.79 -17.55 -16.88
C ASP A 15 -36.36 -16.10 -16.60
N ASP A 16 -35.47 -15.61 -17.47
CA ASP A 16 -35.12 -14.20 -17.71
C ASP A 16 -36.39 -13.41 -18.09
N ASP A 17 -36.93 -12.60 -17.19
CA ASP A 17 -37.84 -11.48 -17.50
C ASP A 17 -37.93 -10.54 -16.28
N ASP A 18 -36.84 -9.85 -15.95
CA ASP A 18 -36.93 -8.60 -15.16
C ASP A 18 -36.61 -7.43 -16.10
N ASP A 19 -37.68 -6.73 -16.47
CA ASP A 19 -37.72 -5.51 -17.25
C ASP A 19 -36.59 -4.54 -16.88
N ILE A 20 -35.59 -4.43 -17.75
CA ILE A 20 -34.60 -3.36 -17.72
C ILE A 20 -35.35 -2.06 -18.07
N ASN A 21 -35.85 -1.36 -17.04
CA ASN A 21 -36.28 0.02 -17.16
C ASN A 21 -35.05 0.89 -17.47
N VAL A 22 -34.78 1.09 -18.76
CA VAL A 22 -33.85 2.11 -19.27
C VAL A 22 -34.51 3.47 -19.09
N GLY A 23 -34.50 3.95 -17.85
CA GLY A 23 -34.87 5.31 -17.48
C GLY A 23 -33.64 6.19 -17.51
N ASP A 24 -33.47 6.90 -18.62
CA ASP A 24 -32.57 8.05 -18.77
C ASP A 24 -32.93 9.15 -17.76
N ASP A 25 -32.39 9.06 -16.54
CA ASP A 25 -32.43 10.13 -15.56
C ASP A 25 -30.99 10.64 -15.34
N LEU A 26 -30.53 11.48 -16.28
CA LEU A 26 -29.38 12.37 -16.14
C LEU A 26 -29.66 13.40 -15.03
N LYS A 27 -29.69 12.95 -13.78
CA LYS A 27 -29.74 13.82 -12.62
C LYS A 27 -28.30 14.13 -12.22
N THR A 28 -27.79 15.25 -12.72
CA THR A 28 -26.54 15.86 -12.22
C THR A 28 -26.53 15.80 -10.70
N PRO A 29 -25.48 15.29 -10.03
CA PRO A 29 -25.44 15.31 -8.58
C PRO A 29 -25.37 16.76 -8.14
N LYS A 30 -26.52 17.30 -7.70
CA LYS A 30 -26.57 18.55 -6.95
C LYS A 30 -25.57 18.38 -5.81
N LYS A 31 -24.50 19.19 -5.82
CA LYS A 31 -23.57 19.35 -4.70
C LYS A 31 -24.43 19.55 -3.45
N ARG A 32 -24.59 18.51 -2.64
CA ARG A 32 -25.19 18.64 -1.32
C ARG A 32 -24.22 19.52 -0.56
N ALA A 33 -24.58 20.80 -0.39
CA ALA A 33 -23.91 21.67 0.54
C ALA A 33 -23.85 20.90 1.86
N ALA A 34 -22.64 20.61 2.33
CA ALA A 34 -22.45 19.93 3.60
C ALA A 34 -23.23 20.73 4.65
N ALA A 35 -24.23 20.10 5.27
CA ALA A 35 -24.98 20.71 6.35
C ALA A 35 -23.97 21.11 7.43
N VAL A 36 -23.77 22.42 7.61
CA VAL A 36 -22.92 22.97 8.65
C VAL A 36 -23.60 22.62 9.98
N THR A 37 -23.17 21.52 10.59
CA THR A 37 -23.64 21.18 11.92
C THR A 37 -23.07 22.24 12.88
N PRO A 38 -23.90 22.89 13.72
CA PRO A 38 -23.48 24.00 14.58
C PRO A 38 -22.55 23.59 15.74
N ASN A 39 -22.02 22.37 15.70
CA ASN A 39 -21.15 21.77 16.72
C ASN A 39 -19.78 21.38 16.15
N SER A 40 -19.25 22.17 15.20
CA SER A 40 -17.87 21.96 14.76
C SER A 40 -16.92 22.28 15.93
N ARG A 41 -15.97 21.39 16.24
CA ARG A 41 -15.03 21.54 17.38
C ARG A 41 -14.20 22.84 17.29
N LYS A 42 -13.98 23.35 16.07
CA LYS A 42 -13.36 24.67 15.80
C LYS A 42 -14.16 25.82 16.42
N GLN A 43 -15.50 25.73 16.39
CA GLN A 43 -16.41 26.72 16.97
C GLN A 43 -16.40 26.68 18.52
N LEU A 44 -16.08 25.54 19.11
CA LEU A 44 -15.99 25.34 20.56
C LEU A 44 -14.63 25.74 21.16
N GLY A 45 -13.72 26.33 20.37
CA GLY A 45 -12.38 26.74 20.83
C GLY A 45 -11.51 25.59 21.35
N ARG A 46 -11.88 24.33 21.05
CA ARG A 46 -11.14 23.16 21.54
C ARG A 46 -9.99 22.84 20.58
N PRO A 47 -8.78 22.55 21.10
CA PRO A 47 -7.65 22.20 20.27
C PRO A 47 -7.96 20.96 19.41
N GLU A 48 -7.38 20.94 18.21
CA GLU A 48 -7.50 19.82 17.30
C GLU A 48 -6.97 18.56 18.00
N ARG A 49 -7.80 17.50 18.08
CA ARG A 49 -7.33 16.23 18.59
C ARG A 49 -6.27 15.74 17.62
N ARG A 50 -5.00 15.71 18.05
CA ARG A 50 -3.95 14.94 17.39
C ARG A 50 -4.42 13.49 17.34
N ARG A 51 -5.07 13.12 16.24
CA ARG A 51 -5.52 11.75 16.01
C ARG A 51 -4.27 10.94 15.67
N GLY A 52 -4.01 9.91 16.48
CA GLY A 52 -3.14 8.80 16.10
C GLY A 52 -1.71 8.82 16.63
N ARG A 53 -1.10 7.64 16.57
CA ARG A 53 0.35 7.43 16.71
C ARG A 53 1.07 8.24 15.62
N LYS A 54 2.35 8.59 15.86
CA LYS A 54 3.17 9.20 14.80
C LYS A 54 3.08 8.35 13.53
N PRO A 55 3.00 8.96 12.34
CA PRO A 55 3.03 8.21 11.10
C PRO A 55 4.28 7.33 11.06
N GLY A 56 4.13 6.12 10.52
CA GLY A 56 5.25 5.21 10.33
C GLY A 56 6.27 5.78 9.34
N PRO A 57 7.42 5.10 9.17
CA PRO A 57 8.39 5.46 8.15
C PRO A 57 7.72 5.57 6.78
N THR A 58 8.13 6.58 6.00
CA THR A 58 7.66 6.69 4.61
C THR A 58 8.34 5.59 3.79
N ARG A 59 7.56 4.70 3.18
CA ARG A 59 8.05 3.62 2.31
C ARG A 59 7.79 4.00 0.84
N VAL A 60 8.76 3.73 -0.03
CA VAL A 60 8.64 3.93 -1.48
C VAL A 60 8.54 2.56 -2.14
N MET A 61 7.49 2.33 -2.93
CA MET A 61 7.33 1.08 -3.68
C MET A 61 8.27 1.07 -4.87
N MET A 62 9.04 -0.01 -5.03
CA MET A 62 9.96 -0.21 -6.13
C MET A 62 9.86 -1.65 -6.63
N ASN A 63 9.89 -1.83 -7.95
CA ASN A 63 9.97 -3.15 -8.56
C ASN A 63 11.44 -3.45 -8.88
N VAL A 64 11.92 -4.62 -8.44
CA VAL A 64 13.30 -5.06 -8.66
C VAL A 64 13.26 -6.43 -9.33
N ARG A 65 14.20 -6.68 -10.25
CA ARG A 65 14.45 -8.02 -10.78
C ARG A 65 15.59 -8.64 -9.99
N VAL A 66 15.35 -9.81 -9.43
CA VAL A 66 16.34 -10.58 -8.67
C VAL A 66 16.63 -11.90 -9.36
N LEU A 67 17.75 -12.51 -9.02
CA LEU A 67 18.02 -13.90 -9.41
C LEU A 67 17.10 -14.83 -8.60
N LEU A 68 16.71 -15.95 -9.20
CA LEU A 68 15.83 -16.93 -8.57
C LEU A 68 16.42 -17.42 -7.23
N GLU A 69 17.70 -17.76 -7.23
CA GLU A 69 18.42 -18.22 -6.03
C GLU A 69 18.39 -17.19 -4.89
N THR A 70 18.35 -15.90 -5.21
CA THR A 70 18.26 -14.83 -4.21
C THR A 70 16.84 -14.67 -3.68
N ASP A 71 15.84 -14.85 -4.55
CA ASP A 71 14.42 -14.83 -4.16
C ASP A 71 14.08 -15.98 -3.20
N ASP A 72 14.58 -17.18 -3.52
CA ASP A 72 14.44 -18.36 -2.66
C ASP A 72 15.07 -18.13 -1.28
N LEU A 73 16.29 -17.56 -1.25
CA LEU A 73 16.99 -17.26 0.00
C LEU A 73 16.31 -16.18 0.83
N VAL A 74 15.77 -15.12 0.21
CA VAL A 74 15.00 -14.09 0.92
C VAL A 74 13.73 -14.70 1.51
N THR A 75 13.08 -15.61 0.78
CA THR A 75 11.89 -16.32 1.25
C THR A 75 12.21 -17.22 2.44
N GLU A 76 13.28 -18.02 2.37
CA GLU A 76 13.73 -18.90 3.45
C GLU A 76 14.02 -18.10 4.74
N ILE A 77 14.77 -17.01 4.63
CA ILE A 77 15.06 -16.13 5.78
C ILE A 77 13.76 -15.53 6.35
N GLY A 78 12.85 -15.10 5.48
CA GLY A 78 11.55 -14.55 5.90
C GLY A 78 10.71 -15.57 6.66
N GLU A 79 10.70 -16.83 6.22
CA GLU A 79 9.99 -17.93 6.90
C GLU A 79 10.59 -18.24 8.28
N GLU A 80 11.91 -18.23 8.42
CA GLU A 80 12.59 -18.47 9.70
C GLU A 80 12.41 -17.32 10.70
N THR A 81 12.44 -16.07 10.22
CA THR A 81 12.40 -14.87 11.07
C THR A 81 11.00 -14.32 11.30
N GLY A 82 10.03 -14.69 10.44
CA GLY A 82 8.70 -14.09 10.39
C GLY A 82 8.68 -12.69 9.77
N GLU A 83 9.76 -12.28 9.09
CA GLU A 83 9.86 -10.98 8.43
C GLU A 83 9.39 -11.03 6.96
N GLY A 84 8.93 -9.90 6.45
CA GLY A 84 8.59 -9.78 5.03
C GLY A 84 9.86 -9.66 4.17
N PRO A 85 9.78 -9.98 2.85
CA PRO A 85 10.91 -9.85 1.94
C PRO A 85 11.55 -8.45 1.92
N GLN A 86 10.73 -7.41 2.11
CA GLN A 86 11.20 -6.03 2.21
C GLN A 86 12.11 -5.82 3.43
N ASP A 87 11.71 -6.31 4.60
CA ASP A 87 12.44 -6.08 5.85
C ASP A 87 13.77 -6.85 5.86
N VAL A 88 13.77 -8.10 5.34
CA VAL A 88 14.99 -8.90 5.11
C VAL A 88 15.97 -8.16 4.19
N THR A 89 15.45 -7.59 3.09
CA THR A 89 16.27 -6.83 2.14
C THR A 89 16.83 -5.55 2.76
N ASP A 90 16.02 -4.82 3.54
CA ASP A 90 16.44 -3.60 4.22
C ASP A 90 17.59 -3.89 5.22
N ALA A 91 17.50 -4.98 5.97
CA ALA A 91 18.55 -5.42 6.89
C ALA A 91 19.85 -5.78 6.15
N ALA A 92 19.76 -6.53 5.05
CA ALA A 92 20.91 -6.91 4.24
C ALA A 92 21.63 -5.68 3.65
N ILE A 93 20.87 -4.72 3.10
CA ILE A 93 21.41 -3.46 2.57
C ILE A 93 22.08 -2.66 3.68
N ALA A 94 21.48 -2.56 4.86
CA ALA A 94 22.06 -1.84 5.99
C ALA A 94 23.42 -2.45 6.42
N HIS A 95 23.49 -3.78 6.50
CA HIS A 95 24.73 -4.48 6.82
C HIS A 95 25.81 -4.25 5.75
N TYR A 96 25.44 -4.36 4.47
CA TYR A 96 26.38 -4.13 3.37
C TYR A 96 26.86 -2.67 3.30
N ALA A 97 25.97 -1.70 3.53
CA ALA A 97 26.32 -0.29 3.61
C ALA A 97 27.30 -0.01 4.75
N ALA A 98 27.11 -0.64 5.92
CA ALA A 98 28.04 -0.52 7.04
C ALA A 98 29.43 -1.07 6.67
N TYR A 99 29.49 -2.20 5.98
CA TYR A 99 30.74 -2.77 5.45
C TYR A 99 31.43 -1.82 4.45
N LEU A 100 30.69 -1.24 3.51
CA LEU A 100 31.24 -0.28 2.54
C LEU A 100 31.74 1.01 3.19
N ARG A 101 31.05 1.52 4.21
CA ARG A 101 31.50 2.68 4.99
C ARG A 101 32.81 2.38 5.71
N ARG A 102 32.92 1.21 6.33
CA ARG A 102 34.15 0.77 7.03
C ARG A 102 35.34 0.62 6.08
N THR A 103 35.11 0.13 4.87
CA THR A 103 36.15 -0.11 3.87
C THR A 103 36.48 1.12 3.03
N GLY A 104 35.79 2.25 3.23
CA GLY A 104 35.99 3.49 2.47
C GLY A 104 35.53 3.40 1.00
N LYS A 105 34.79 2.36 0.64
CA LYS A 105 34.34 2.09 -0.74
C LYS A 105 32.94 2.62 -1.04
N LEU A 106 32.23 3.17 -0.04
CA LEU A 106 30.91 3.73 -0.29
C LEU A 106 31.04 4.98 -1.16
N PRO A 107 30.47 5.00 -2.38
CA PRO A 107 30.47 6.20 -3.20
C PRO A 107 29.72 7.31 -2.45
N LYS A 108 30.32 8.50 -2.37
CA LYS A 108 29.63 9.69 -1.87
C LYS A 108 28.47 9.96 -2.81
N VAL A 109 27.24 9.68 -2.37
CA VAL A 109 26.05 10.04 -3.14
C VAL A 109 26.13 11.54 -3.40
N PRO A 110 26.16 12.00 -4.67
CA PRO A 110 26.07 13.44 -4.92
C PRO A 110 24.75 13.92 -4.33
N LYS A 111 24.82 14.92 -3.45
CA LYS A 111 23.62 15.56 -2.90
C LYS A 111 22.67 15.84 -4.06
N SER A 112 21.46 15.30 -3.97
CA SER A 112 20.45 15.55 -4.99
C SER A 112 20.16 17.05 -4.99
N LYS A 113 19.78 17.63 -6.13
CA LYS A 113 19.46 19.08 -6.20
C LYS A 113 18.36 19.49 -5.21
N ALA A 114 17.52 18.56 -4.78
CA ALA A 114 16.51 18.77 -3.74
C ALA A 114 17.11 19.19 -2.39
N ASP A 115 18.31 18.70 -2.04
CA ASP A 115 18.98 19.05 -0.78
C ASP A 115 19.74 20.39 -0.85
N GLN A 116 19.87 20.99 -2.05
CA GLN A 116 20.55 22.28 -2.24
C GLN A 116 19.61 23.47 -2.11
N GLU A 117 18.33 23.32 -2.49
CA GLU A 117 17.35 24.40 -2.44
C GLU A 117 16.97 24.77 -0.98
N GLU A 118 16.96 23.81 -0.05
CA GLU A 118 16.68 24.10 1.37
C GLU A 118 17.82 24.85 2.09
N GLN A 119 19.06 24.82 1.58
CA GLN A 119 20.17 25.56 2.22
C GLN A 119 20.29 27.01 1.74
N THR A 120 19.71 27.35 0.59
CA THR A 120 19.75 28.73 0.07
C THR A 120 18.64 29.62 0.61
N GLU A 121 17.55 29.07 1.15
CA GLU A 121 16.47 29.88 1.77
C GLU A 121 16.70 30.16 3.27
N ALA A 122 17.72 29.54 3.88
CA ALA A 122 18.02 29.66 5.30
C ALA A 122 19.30 30.47 5.61
N SER A 123 19.90 31.16 4.63
CA SER A 123 21.05 32.06 4.80
C SER A 123 20.70 33.51 4.55
#